data_AF-A0A3M1U0Q1-F1
#
_entry.id   AF-A0A3M1U0Q1-F1
#
_cell.length_a   1.000
_cell.length_b   1.000
_cell.length_c   1.000
_cell.angle_alpha   90.00
_cell.angle_beta   90.00
_cell.angle_gamma   90.00
#
_symmetry.space_group_name_H-M   'P 1'
#
loop_
_entity.id
_entity.type
_entity.pdbx_description
1 polymer ?
#
loop_
_entity_poly.entity_id
_entity_poly.type
_entity_poly.pdbx_seq_one_letter_code
_entity_poly.pdbx_strand_id
1 'polypeptide(L)'
;AIILGPGSLYTSILPNLAVREIAKALAESSAIKIYVCNVMTQPGESDKFTASDHVHAIEANVGRRVFDCVLVNKTRPSEQLLERYAKSGQDFVEPDVERIRAMGLRAITANLISETDVVRHDPLRVADTIMRLVNA
;
A
#
# COMPACT_ATOMS: atom_id res chain seq x y z
N ALA A 1 -3.13 -15.13 6.72
CA ALA A 1 -3.21 -14.03 5.73
C ALA A 1 -1.88 -13.91 5.02
N ILE A 2 -1.86 -13.32 3.83
CA ILE A 2 -0.65 -12.98 3.08
C ILE A 2 -0.59 -11.47 2.93
N ILE A 3 0.54 -10.88 3.32
CA ILE A 3 0.72 -9.43 3.37
C ILE A 3 1.73 -9.05 2.31
N LEU A 4 1.34 -8.13 1.43
CA LEU A 4 2.20 -7.54 0.42
C LEU A 4 2.58 -6.13 0.90
N GLY A 5 3.88 -5.92 1.12
CA GLY A 5 4.39 -4.65 1.62
C GLY A 5 4.21 -4.46 3.13
N PRO A 6 4.40 -3.22 3.63
CA PRO A 6 4.75 -2.03 2.84
C PRO A 6 6.16 -2.15 2.26
N GLY A 7 6.48 -1.39 1.22
CA GLY A 7 7.81 -1.40 0.59
C GLY A 7 7.80 -0.72 -0.78
N SER A 8 9.00 -0.50 -1.33
CA SER A 8 9.11 0.11 -2.66
C SER A 8 8.38 -0.69 -3.71
N LEU A 9 7.55 0.00 -4.50
CA LEU A 9 6.64 -0.66 -5.42
C LEU A 9 7.39 -1.48 -6.48
N TYR A 10 8.32 -0.85 -7.19
CA TYR A 10 9.02 -1.46 -8.32
C TYR A 10 10.28 -2.22 -7.91
N THR A 11 10.87 -1.89 -6.76
CA THR A 11 12.13 -2.48 -6.30
C THR A 11 11.99 -3.48 -5.15
N SER A 12 10.82 -3.57 -4.48
CA SER A 12 10.58 -4.53 -3.39
C SER A 12 9.34 -5.40 -3.60
N ILE A 13 8.22 -4.85 -4.07
CA ILE A 13 6.96 -5.61 -4.18
C ILE A 13 6.88 -6.32 -5.53
N LEU A 14 6.91 -5.57 -6.63
CA LEU A 14 6.77 -6.10 -7.98
C LEU A 14 7.83 -7.17 -8.37
N PRO A 15 9.10 -7.09 -7.95
CA PRO A 15 10.08 -8.13 -8.27
C PRO A 15 9.68 -9.53 -7.78
N ASN A 16 9.03 -9.61 -6.61
CA ASN A 16 8.50 -10.87 -6.08
C ASN A 16 7.31 -11.38 -6.91
N LEU A 17 6.46 -10.46 -7.40
CA LEU A 17 5.27 -10.79 -8.19
C LEU A 17 5.59 -11.07 -9.67
N ALA A 18 6.76 -10.64 -10.16
CA ALA A 18 7.25 -10.95 -11.50
C ALA A 18 7.55 -12.46 -11.66
N VAL A 19 7.79 -13.17 -10.57
CA VAL A 19 7.85 -14.64 -10.56
C VAL A 19 6.43 -15.18 -10.70
N ARG A 20 6.12 -15.73 -11.88
CA ARG A 20 4.76 -16.13 -12.26
C ARG A 20 4.14 -17.14 -11.30
N GLU A 21 4.96 -18.04 -10.75
CA GLU A 21 4.55 -19.06 -9.80
C GLU A 21 4.11 -18.46 -8.46
N ILE A 22 4.78 -17.39 -8.01
CA ILE A 22 4.38 -16.64 -6.79
C ILE A 22 3.04 -15.96 -7.04
N ALA A 23 2.91 -15.20 -8.14
CA ALA A 23 1.66 -14.53 -8.48
C ALA A 23 0.49 -15.51 -8.66
N LYS A 24 0.74 -16.68 -9.26
CA LYS A 24 -0.24 -17.76 -9.40
C LYS A 24 -0.67 -18.30 -8.03
N ALA A 25 0.29 -18.63 -7.17
CA ALA A 25 0.00 -19.15 -5.83
C ALA A 25 -0.81 -18.14 -4.98
N LEU A 26 -0.52 -16.84 -5.09
CA LEU A 26 -1.31 -15.79 -4.45
C LEU A 26 -2.74 -15.75 -4.99
N ALA A 27 -2.93 -15.80 -6.31
CA ALA A 27 -4.25 -15.79 -6.92
C ALA A 27 -5.11 -17.00 -6.50
N GLU A 28 -4.50 -18.20 -6.42
CA GLU A 28 -5.18 -19.46 -6.08
C GLU A 28 -5.39 -19.66 -4.57
N SER A 29 -4.63 -18.94 -3.72
CA SER A 29 -4.73 -19.07 -2.27
C SER A 29 -6.09 -18.60 -1.74
N SER A 30 -6.68 -19.37 -0.83
CA SER A 30 -7.87 -18.99 -0.06
C SER A 30 -7.57 -18.05 1.12
N ALA A 31 -6.29 -17.76 1.40
CA ALA A 31 -5.92 -16.84 2.46
C ALA A 31 -6.36 -15.41 2.12
N ILE A 32 -6.75 -14.63 3.13
CA ILE A 32 -6.92 -13.18 2.99
C ILE A 32 -5.58 -12.58 2.53
N LYS A 33 -5.60 -11.84 1.42
CA LYS A 33 -4.42 -11.21 0.80
C LYS A 33 -4.56 -9.69 0.87
N ILE A 34 -3.61 -9.04 1.54
CA ILE A 34 -3.67 -7.63 1.91
C ILE A 34 -2.46 -6.92 1.31
N TYR A 35 -2.69 -5.88 0.50
CA TYR A 35 -1.65 -4.93 0.11
C TYR A 35 -1.61 -3.78 1.10
N VAL A 36 -0.45 -3.51 1.70
CA VAL A 36 -0.22 -2.33 2.57
C VAL A 36 0.39 -1.23 1.71
N CYS A 37 -0.42 -0.21 1.40
CA CYS A 37 -0.03 0.88 0.52
C CYS A 37 1.01 1.79 1.18
N ASN A 38 1.91 2.36 0.38
CA ASN A 38 2.89 3.32 0.86
C ASN A 38 2.19 4.61 1.33
N VAL A 39 2.82 5.31 2.27
CA VAL A 39 2.30 6.58 2.83
C VAL A 39 2.80 7.78 2.03
N MET A 40 4.04 7.72 1.57
CA MET A 40 4.67 8.73 0.74
C MET A 40 5.04 8.11 -0.60
N THR A 41 5.02 8.91 -1.66
CA THR A 41 5.56 8.52 -2.97
C THR A 41 7.07 8.34 -2.87
N GLN A 42 7.66 7.65 -3.85
CA GLN A 42 9.09 7.45 -3.93
C GLN A 42 9.63 8.02 -5.24
N PRO A 43 10.67 8.88 -5.21
CA PRO A 43 11.15 9.58 -6.40
C PRO A 43 11.63 8.58 -7.45
N GLY A 44 11.14 8.71 -8.68
CA GLY A 44 11.47 7.82 -9.79
C GLY A 44 10.79 6.44 -9.74
N GLU A 45 9.97 6.15 -8.73
CA GLU A 45 9.18 4.92 -8.65
C GLU A 45 7.68 5.21 -8.70
N SER A 46 7.17 6.09 -7.83
CA SER A 46 5.73 6.34 -7.68
C SER A 46 5.38 7.82 -7.64
N ASP A 47 6.11 8.62 -8.42
CA ASP A 47 5.90 10.07 -8.51
C ASP A 47 4.43 10.42 -8.76
N LYS A 48 3.85 11.23 -7.86
CA LYS A 48 2.45 11.69 -7.89
C LYS A 48 1.39 10.58 -7.82
N PHE A 49 1.76 9.35 -7.46
CA PHE A 49 0.79 8.27 -7.34
C PHE A 49 -0.15 8.49 -6.16
N THR A 50 -1.44 8.27 -6.42
CA THR A 50 -2.44 7.99 -5.38
C THR A 50 -2.35 6.54 -4.91
N ALA A 51 -3.13 6.17 -3.90
CA ALA A 51 -3.20 4.78 -3.44
C ALA A 51 -3.78 3.86 -4.53
N SER A 52 -4.80 4.33 -5.28
CA SER A 52 -5.34 3.57 -6.41
C SER A 52 -4.34 3.40 -7.57
N ASP A 53 -3.43 4.37 -7.79
CA ASP A 53 -2.39 4.23 -8.81
C ASP A 53 -1.36 3.16 -8.44
N HIS A 54 -1.01 3.02 -7.15
CA HIS A 54 -0.18 1.90 -6.68
C HIS A 54 -0.86 0.55 -6.93
N VAL A 55 -2.15 0.45 -6.62
CA VAL A 55 -2.94 -0.76 -6.89
C VAL A 55 -2.95 -1.08 -8.38
N HIS A 56 -3.25 -0.08 -9.21
CA HIS A 56 -3.29 -0.23 -10.66
C HIS A 56 -1.94 -0.70 -11.22
N ALA A 57 -0.84 -0.12 -10.76
CA ALA A 57 0.50 -0.52 -11.16
C ALA A 57 0.79 -1.99 -10.82
N ILE A 58 0.36 -2.48 -9.64
CA ILE A 58 0.52 -3.90 -9.32
C ILE A 58 -0.29 -4.78 -10.27
N GLU A 59 -1.57 -4.45 -10.49
CA GLU A 59 -2.42 -5.25 -11.39
C GLU A 59 -1.93 -5.24 -12.84
N ALA A 60 -1.48 -4.10 -13.34
CA ALA A 60 -0.99 -3.94 -14.71
C ALA A 60 0.28 -4.77 -14.95
N ASN A 61 1.18 -4.85 -13.97
CA ASN A 61 2.42 -5.63 -14.09
C ASN A 61 2.21 -7.13 -13.89
N VAL A 62 1.25 -7.51 -13.04
CA VAL A 62 1.01 -8.92 -12.69
C VAL A 62 0.00 -9.58 -13.65
N GLY A 63 -0.91 -8.82 -14.23
CA GLY A 63 -1.93 -9.29 -15.18
C GLY A 63 -3.02 -10.16 -14.54
N ARG A 64 -3.11 -10.19 -13.20
CA ARG A 64 -4.15 -10.90 -12.43
C ARG A 64 -4.28 -10.34 -11.02
N ARG A 65 -5.44 -10.58 -10.41
CA ARG A 65 -5.72 -10.25 -9.00
C ARG A 65 -4.86 -11.12 -8.08
N VAL A 66 -4.02 -10.50 -7.25
CA VAL A 66 -3.15 -11.19 -6.24
C VAL A 66 -3.40 -10.73 -4.80
N PHE A 67 -4.28 -9.75 -4.61
CA PHE A 67 -4.79 -9.30 -3.33
C PHE A 67 -6.20 -8.75 -3.51
N ASP A 68 -7.02 -8.80 -2.47
CA ASP A 68 -8.43 -8.38 -2.51
C ASP A 68 -8.70 -7.24 -1.52
N CYS A 69 -7.75 -7.00 -0.61
CA CYS A 69 -7.81 -5.97 0.42
C CYS A 69 -6.63 -5.01 0.28
N VAL A 70 -6.89 -3.71 0.39
CA VAL A 70 -5.87 -2.66 0.38
C VAL A 70 -5.96 -1.88 1.67
N LEU A 71 -4.87 -1.89 2.44
CA LEU A 71 -4.72 -1.13 3.66
C LEU A 71 -4.03 0.20 3.34
N VAL A 72 -4.73 1.31 3.59
CA VAL A 72 -4.29 2.67 3.23
C VAL A 72 -4.27 3.54 4.48
N ASN A 73 -3.22 4.34 4.64
CA ASN A 73 -3.14 5.31 5.72
C ASN A 73 -4.10 6.49 5.44
N LYS A 74 -4.89 6.90 6.44
CA LYS A 74 -5.75 8.09 6.33
C LYS A 74 -5.25 9.32 7.10
N THR A 75 -4.22 9.15 7.93
CA THR A 75 -3.69 10.24 8.75
C THR A 75 -2.71 11.04 7.93
N ARG A 76 -3.07 12.28 7.61
CA ARG A 76 -2.16 13.19 6.92
C ARG A 76 -1.08 13.68 7.90
N PRO A 77 0.22 13.55 7.55
CA PRO A 77 1.31 14.10 8.35
C PRO A 77 1.20 15.62 8.53
N SER A 78 1.91 16.16 9.53
CA SER A 78 2.02 17.61 9.70
C SER A 78 2.59 18.32 8.46
N GLU A 79 2.15 19.56 8.22
CA GLU A 79 2.60 20.36 7.06
C GLU A 79 4.13 20.54 7.05
N GLN A 80 4.75 20.71 8.22
CA GLN A 80 6.22 20.80 8.32
C GLN A 80 6.93 19.54 7.83
N LEU A 81 6.40 18.35 8.11
CA LEU A 81 6.94 17.10 7.59
C LEU A 81 6.68 17.00 6.09
N LEU A 82 5.47 17.33 5.61
CA LEU A 82 5.17 17.31 4.18
C LEU A 82 6.10 18.23 3.37
N GLU A 83 6.34 19.46 3.83
CA GLU A 83 7.30 20.38 3.21
C GLU A 83 8.72 19.82 3.17
N ARG A 84 9.14 19.11 4.23
CA ARG A 84 10.46 18.46 4.28
C ARG A 84 10.57 17.34 3.25
N TYR A 85 9.54 16.51 3.11
CA TYR A 85 9.52 15.40 2.14
C TYR A 85 9.41 15.91 0.70
N ALA A 86 8.64 16.97 0.46
CA ALA A 86 8.49 17.60 -0.86
C ALA A 86 9.84 18.10 -1.41
N LYS A 87 10.75 18.59 -0.55
CA LYS A 87 12.12 18.98 -0.95
C LYS A 87 12.95 17.82 -1.52
N SER A 88 12.57 16.59 -1.21
CA SER A 88 13.18 15.36 -1.73
C SER A 88 12.33 14.70 -2.82
N GLY A 89 11.34 15.41 -3.38
CA GLY A 89 10.45 14.88 -4.42
C GLY A 89 9.44 13.83 -3.93
N GLN A 90 9.14 13.81 -2.63
CA GLN A 90 8.19 12.87 -2.04
C GLN A 90 6.90 13.59 -1.63
N ASP A 91 5.77 13.06 -2.09
CA ASP A 91 4.44 13.57 -1.84
C ASP A 91 3.66 12.60 -0.94
N PHE A 92 2.64 13.09 -0.25
CA PHE A 92 1.71 12.22 0.46
C PHE A 92 0.89 11.41 -0.55
N VAL A 93 0.78 10.10 -0.32
CA VAL A 93 -0.05 9.22 -1.14
C VAL A 93 -1.51 9.44 -0.76
N GLU A 94 -2.25 10.12 -1.63
CA GLU A 94 -3.67 10.37 -1.42
C GLU A 94 -4.45 9.04 -1.37
N PRO A 95 -5.28 8.79 -0.33
CA PRO A 95 -5.88 7.48 -0.14
C PRO A 95 -6.93 7.05 -1.17
N ASP A 96 -7.55 8.02 -1.85
CA ASP A 96 -8.56 7.89 -2.92
C ASP A 96 -9.41 6.59 -2.96
N VAL A 97 -9.91 6.18 -1.80
CA VAL A 97 -10.44 4.82 -1.57
C VAL A 97 -11.66 4.45 -2.39
N GLU A 98 -12.41 5.44 -2.88
CA GLU A 98 -13.54 5.17 -3.78
C GLU A 98 -13.07 4.64 -5.14
N ARG A 99 -11.89 5.08 -5.64
CA ARG A 99 -11.31 4.52 -6.86
C ARG A 99 -10.88 3.07 -6.63
N ILE A 100 -10.28 2.77 -5.49
CA ILE A 100 -9.92 1.38 -5.11
C ILE A 100 -11.17 0.49 -5.04
N ARG A 101 -12.25 0.96 -4.42
CA ARG A 101 -13.53 0.22 -4.37
C ARG A 101 -14.14 0.02 -5.76
N ALA A 102 -14.08 1.03 -6.62
CA ALA A 102 -14.54 0.94 -8.00
C ALA A 102 -13.74 -0.09 -8.83
N MET A 103 -12.48 -0.38 -8.45
CA MET A 103 -11.66 -1.47 -9.01
C MET A 103 -12.05 -2.86 -8.48
N GLY A 104 -13.09 -2.97 -7.64
CA GLY A 104 -13.57 -4.23 -7.07
C GLY A 104 -12.81 -4.71 -5.83
N LEU A 105 -12.02 -3.84 -5.20
CA LEU A 105 -11.22 -4.15 -4.02
C LEU A 105 -11.86 -3.65 -2.72
N ARG A 106 -11.55 -4.33 -1.62
CA ARG A 106 -11.88 -3.85 -0.28
C ARG A 106 -10.82 -2.84 0.20
N ALA A 107 -11.17 -1.56 0.22
CA ALA A 107 -10.30 -0.51 0.77
C ALA A 107 -10.51 -0.33 2.28
N ILE A 108 -9.45 -0.51 3.06
CA ILE A 108 -9.42 -0.31 4.52
C ILE A 108 -8.56 0.90 4.85
N THR A 109 -9.15 1.87 5.54
CA THR A 109 -8.44 3.07 5.99
C THR A 109 -8.19 3.02 7.49
N ALA A 110 -6.97 3.28 7.91
CA ALA A 110 -6.62 3.38 9.32
C ALA A 110 -5.56 4.44 9.57
N ASN A 111 -5.36 4.79 10.84
CA ASN A 111 -4.21 5.57 11.25
C ASN A 111 -3.02 4.61 11.30
N LEU A 112 -2.12 4.68 10.33
CA LEU A 112 -1.06 3.69 10.15
C LEU A 112 0.34 4.24 10.38
N ILE A 113 0.46 5.54 10.66
CA ILE A 113 1.76 6.18 10.84
C ILE A 113 2.04 6.54 12.29
N SER A 114 3.32 6.69 12.60
CA SER A 114 3.80 7.38 13.79
C SER A 114 4.44 8.69 13.35
N GLU A 115 4.06 9.80 14.00
CA GLU A 115 4.62 11.13 13.73
C GLU A 115 5.66 11.44 14.82
N THR A 116 6.81 10.77 14.76
CA THR A 116 7.98 11.21 15.52
C THR A 116 8.76 12.22 14.69
N ASP A 117 9.80 11.78 13.96
CA ASP A 117 10.68 12.65 13.16
C ASP A 117 10.61 12.37 11.65
N VAL A 118 9.94 11.28 11.27
CA VAL A 118 9.82 10.79 9.89
C VAL A 118 8.44 10.20 9.66
N VAL A 119 7.91 10.38 8.46
CA VAL A 119 6.66 9.74 8.04
C VAL A 119 6.96 8.29 7.70
N ARG A 120 6.52 7.37 8.56
CA ARG A 120 6.63 5.93 8.35
C ARG A 120 5.47 5.20 8.99
N HIS A 121 5.24 3.98 8.52
CA HIS A 121 4.34 3.05 9.16
C HIS A 121 4.71 2.82 10.62
N ASP A 122 3.73 2.94 11.51
CA ASP A 122 3.81 2.45 12.89
C ASP A 122 3.56 0.94 12.86
N PRO A 123 4.54 0.12 13.25
CA PRO A 123 4.42 -1.34 13.15
C PRO A 123 3.29 -1.90 14.02
N LEU A 124 3.00 -1.28 15.17
CA LEU A 124 1.94 -1.75 16.07
C LEU A 124 0.56 -1.41 15.50
N ARG A 125 0.39 -0.21 14.92
CA ARG A 125 -0.89 0.17 14.29
C ARG A 125 -1.20 -0.65 13.05
N VAL A 126 -0.19 -0.92 12.22
CA VAL A 126 -0.34 -1.81 11.05
C VAL A 126 -0.70 -3.22 11.51
N ALA A 127 0.04 -3.78 12.47
CA ALA A 127 -0.23 -5.12 12.99
C ALA A 127 -1.62 -5.24 13.61
N ASP A 128 -2.04 -4.31 14.47
CA ASP A 128 -3.37 -4.31 15.08
C ASP A 128 -4.48 -4.26 14.01
N THR A 129 -4.31 -3.40 13.00
CA THR A 129 -5.28 -3.30 11.90
C THR A 129 -5.38 -4.60 11.10
N ILE A 130 -4.24 -5.23 10.78
CA ILE A 130 -4.21 -6.52 10.08
C ILE A 130 -4.86 -7.62 10.95
N MET A 131 -4.54 -7.69 12.23
CA MET A 131 -5.10 -8.71 13.14
C MET A 131 -6.62 -8.59 13.24
N ARG A 132 -7.16 -7.37 13.29
CA ARG A 132 -8.62 -7.15 13.27
C ARG A 132 -9.27 -7.59 11.95
N LEU A 133 -8.59 -7.38 10.82
CA LEU A 133 -9.10 -7.82 9.52
C LEU A 133 -9.09 -9.34 9.35
N VAL A 134 -8.11 -10.02 9.95
CA VAL A 134 -7.96 -11.48 9.86
C VAL A 134 -8.91 -12.21 10.81
N ASN A 135 -9.29 -11.58 11.93
CA ASN A 135 -10.19 -12.17 12.93
C ASN A 135 -11.67 -11.78 12.75
N ALA A 136 -12.01 -11.04 11.70
CA ALA A 136 -13.38 -10.63 11.37
C ALA A 136 -14.05 -11.61 10.42
#